data_AF-A0A0G1AUI5-F1
#
_entry.id   AF-A0A0G1AUI5-F1
#
_cell.length_a   1.000
_cell.length_b   1.000
_cell.length_c   1.000
_cell.angle_alpha   90.00
_cell.angle_beta   90.00
_cell.angle_gamma   90.00
#
_symmetry.space_group_name_H-M   'P 1'
#
loop_
_entity.id
_entity.type
_entity.pdbx_description
1 polymer ?
#
loop_
_entity_poly.entity_id
_entity_poly.type
_entity_poly.pdbx_seq_one_letter_code
_entity_poly.pdbx_strand_id
1 'polypeptide(L)'
;MKNSFKSWKKDVLGFLPQAFLANVAVQTLALLLTQKWGGPQIYITQNAALTAFLILTFFFLALFWWAGICLISRRMRRNLVEIGPYQYIRHPLAFSFIFFLNPAIAILFRSWLMILAIIPVYFIWKKSAKKEDTILKERFPLIFSYYSKKTNRIFPNLHKISRPAFYMISGVAAFVLLFTVLNSSALSMRWIKWDKKGGEIVYDKPGPTKTPMVFSPQDIAQAAGGGNLAAQIGFQGGPDEQKPANFSEQSDSISIPKLGTNAPIVSPAGETQKQLNEALNKGVILYPGSKLPGQNGEVFLTGHSSTYIWNKTPYGRIFALLDKLEAGDIVTIYYQNRQYDYRINSKQVLTPSQTTISETNQPTLTLMTCWPIGTSLKRLVVRGELIR
;
A
#
# COMPACT_ATOMS: atom_id res chain seq x y z
N MET A 1 -47.38 -34.84 -17.53
CA MET A 1 -47.00 -33.43 -17.87
C MET A 1 -46.41 -32.58 -16.73
N LYS A 2 -46.77 -32.77 -15.44
CA LYS A 2 -46.16 -32.02 -14.31
C LYS A 2 -44.68 -32.37 -14.05
N ASN A 3 -44.26 -33.63 -14.26
CA ASN A 3 -42.88 -34.10 -14.01
C ASN A 3 -41.84 -33.51 -14.98
N SER A 4 -42.21 -33.31 -16.25
CA SER A 4 -41.36 -32.66 -17.27
C SER A 4 -41.09 -31.17 -16.97
N PHE A 5 -42.04 -30.46 -16.33
CA PHE A 5 -41.87 -29.05 -15.99
C PHE A 5 -40.92 -28.83 -14.80
N LYS A 6 -40.96 -29.72 -13.80
CA LYS A 6 -40.07 -29.67 -12.63
C LYS A 6 -38.63 -30.07 -12.99
N SER A 7 -38.46 -31.04 -13.90
CA SER A 7 -37.18 -31.36 -14.53
C SER A 7 -36.63 -30.16 -15.30
N TRP A 8 -37.44 -29.58 -16.19
CA TRP A 8 -37.01 -28.49 -17.08
C TRP A 8 -36.57 -27.21 -16.34
N LYS A 9 -37.27 -26.81 -15.26
CA LYS A 9 -36.80 -25.69 -14.42
C LYS A 9 -35.46 -26.02 -13.75
N LYS A 10 -35.26 -27.28 -13.34
CA LYS A 10 -33.97 -27.76 -12.85
C LYS A 10 -32.90 -27.79 -13.95
N ASP A 11 -33.26 -28.05 -15.19
CA ASP A 11 -32.28 -28.18 -16.29
C ASP A 11 -31.84 -26.80 -16.84
N VAL A 12 -32.75 -25.83 -16.96
CA VAL A 12 -32.41 -24.47 -17.46
C VAL A 12 -31.92 -23.55 -16.35
N LEU A 13 -32.62 -23.51 -15.21
CA LEU A 13 -32.25 -22.63 -14.10
C LEU A 13 -31.32 -23.32 -13.10
N GLY A 14 -31.10 -24.63 -13.14
CA GLY A 14 -30.32 -25.34 -12.10
C GLY A 14 -28.84 -25.00 -12.07
N PHE A 15 -28.31 -24.39 -13.14
CA PHE A 15 -26.95 -23.86 -13.14
C PHE A 15 -26.85 -22.49 -12.44
N LEU A 16 -27.94 -21.74 -12.33
CA LEU A 16 -27.95 -20.44 -11.66
C LEU A 16 -27.69 -20.56 -10.13
N PRO A 17 -28.33 -21.49 -9.38
CA PRO A 17 -27.96 -21.76 -8.00
C PRO A 17 -26.50 -22.16 -7.84
N GLN A 18 -25.95 -22.99 -8.75
CA GLN A 18 -24.54 -23.40 -8.69
C GLN A 18 -23.60 -22.21 -8.92
N ALA A 19 -23.87 -21.37 -9.92
CA ALA A 19 -23.10 -20.16 -10.19
C ALA A 19 -23.20 -19.14 -9.05
N PHE A 20 -24.39 -19.00 -8.45
CA PHE A 20 -24.63 -18.15 -7.29
C PHE A 20 -23.87 -18.65 -6.06
N LEU A 21 -23.95 -19.94 -5.74
CA LEU A 21 -23.20 -20.54 -4.62
C LEU A 21 -21.68 -20.39 -4.81
N ALA A 22 -21.18 -20.62 -6.03
CA ALA A 22 -19.77 -20.40 -6.34
C ALA A 22 -19.37 -18.92 -6.22
N ASN A 23 -20.23 -17.99 -6.66
CA ASN A 23 -20.02 -16.55 -6.48
C ASN A 23 -19.92 -16.19 -4.99
N VAL A 24 -20.90 -16.64 -4.18
CA VAL A 24 -20.88 -16.44 -2.73
C VAL A 24 -19.62 -17.02 -2.11
N ALA A 25 -19.24 -18.26 -2.45
CA ALA A 25 -18.03 -18.90 -1.93
C ALA A 25 -16.75 -18.10 -2.25
N VAL A 26 -16.61 -17.60 -3.48
CA VAL A 26 -15.46 -16.78 -3.90
C VAL A 26 -15.43 -15.46 -3.12
N GLN A 27 -16.58 -14.80 -2.95
CA GLN A 27 -16.65 -13.52 -2.24
C GLN A 27 -16.46 -13.67 -0.73
N THR A 28 -16.99 -14.74 -0.13
CA THR A 28 -16.76 -15.09 1.26
C THR A 28 -15.28 -15.40 1.49
N LEU A 29 -14.64 -16.17 0.61
CA LEU A 29 -13.21 -16.42 0.70
C LEU A 29 -12.40 -15.12 0.60
N ALA A 30 -12.71 -14.25 -0.35
CA ALA A 30 -12.06 -12.95 -0.49
C ALA A 30 -12.24 -12.08 0.76
N LEU A 31 -13.42 -12.08 1.38
CA LEU A 31 -13.68 -11.38 2.63
C LEU A 31 -12.88 -11.98 3.79
N LEU A 32 -12.85 -13.31 3.94
CA LEU A 32 -12.08 -13.99 4.99
C LEU A 32 -10.57 -13.75 4.83
N LEU A 33 -10.06 -13.79 3.61
CA LEU A 33 -8.66 -13.45 3.32
C LEU A 33 -8.36 -11.99 3.65
N THR A 34 -9.29 -11.07 3.35
CA THR A 34 -9.18 -9.65 3.73
C THR A 34 -9.09 -9.51 5.25
N GLN A 35 -9.95 -10.20 6.00
CA GLN A 35 -9.98 -10.14 7.47
C GLN A 35 -8.73 -10.77 8.10
N LYS A 36 -8.22 -11.88 7.56
CA LYS A 36 -7.10 -12.63 8.12
C LYS A 36 -5.73 -12.04 7.76
N TRP A 37 -5.58 -11.44 6.57
CA TRP A 37 -4.28 -10.98 6.03
C TRP A 37 -4.22 -9.47 5.79
N GLY A 38 -5.28 -8.72 6.11
CA GLY A 38 -5.27 -7.25 6.04
C GLY A 38 -5.04 -6.70 4.63
N GLY A 39 -5.62 -7.34 3.60
CA GLY A 39 -5.44 -6.96 2.20
C GLY A 39 -5.79 -5.50 1.88
N PRO A 40 -5.43 -4.99 0.68
CA PRO A 40 -5.58 -3.58 0.33
C PRO A 40 -7.03 -3.09 0.53
N GLN A 41 -7.18 -1.99 1.27
CA GLN A 41 -8.50 -1.42 1.57
C GLN A 41 -8.87 -0.26 0.64
N ILE A 42 -10.17 -0.10 0.42
CA ILE A 42 -10.74 1.01 -0.33
C ILE A 42 -10.93 2.19 0.64
N TYR A 43 -10.13 3.24 0.47
CA TYR A 43 -10.11 4.40 1.37
C TYR A 43 -11.24 5.38 1.08
N ILE A 44 -12.46 5.00 1.48
CA ILE A 44 -13.66 5.83 1.45
C ILE A 44 -14.30 5.90 2.85
N THR A 45 -15.02 6.98 3.13
CA THR A 45 -15.76 7.12 4.39
C THR A 45 -16.88 6.07 4.44
N GLN A 46 -17.29 5.67 5.64
CA GLN A 46 -18.38 4.70 5.80
C GLN A 46 -19.68 5.19 5.16
N ASN A 47 -19.97 6.49 5.26
CA ASN A 47 -21.13 7.09 4.61
C ASN A 47 -21.04 7.02 3.08
N ALA A 48 -19.87 7.32 2.49
CA ALA A 48 -19.68 7.20 1.05
C ALA A 48 -19.80 5.74 0.58
N ALA A 49 -19.26 4.78 1.35
CA ALA A 49 -19.41 3.36 1.08
C ALA A 49 -20.87 2.92 1.11
N LEU A 50 -21.63 3.35 2.12
CA LEU A 50 -23.06 3.03 2.26
C LEU A 50 -23.88 3.63 1.12
N THR A 51 -23.65 4.89 0.77
CA THR A 51 -24.33 5.54 -0.35
C THR A 51 -24.07 4.81 -1.66
N ALA A 52 -22.81 4.49 -1.95
CA ALA A 52 -22.44 3.73 -3.16
C ALA A 52 -23.06 2.32 -3.17
N PHE A 53 -23.07 1.63 -2.02
CA PHE A 53 -23.72 0.34 -1.85
C PHE A 53 -25.22 0.42 -2.15
N LEU A 54 -25.93 1.41 -1.60
CA LEU A 54 -27.36 1.59 -1.82
C LEU A 54 -27.69 1.89 -3.28
N ILE A 55 -26.92 2.78 -3.93
CA ILE A 55 -27.08 3.10 -5.36
C ILE A 55 -26.90 1.84 -6.22
N LEU A 56 -25.80 1.11 -6.03
CA LEU A 56 -25.52 -0.09 -6.82
C LEU A 56 -26.53 -1.21 -6.53
N THR A 57 -26.98 -1.35 -5.29
CA THR A 57 -28.03 -2.31 -4.90
C THR A 57 -29.36 -1.96 -5.54
N PHE A 58 -29.71 -0.66 -5.64
CA PHE A 58 -30.90 -0.22 -6.36
C PHE A 58 -30.86 -0.64 -7.84
N PHE A 59 -29.75 -0.40 -8.54
CA PHE A 59 -29.60 -0.83 -9.93
C PHE A 59 -29.60 -2.36 -10.08
N PHE A 60 -28.99 -3.08 -9.14
CA PHE A 60 -29.08 -4.54 -9.07
C PHE A 60 -30.54 -5.00 -8.97
N LEU A 61 -31.29 -4.49 -7.99
CA LEU A 61 -32.68 -4.88 -7.76
C LEU A 61 -33.57 -4.50 -8.94
N ALA A 62 -33.41 -3.30 -9.51
CA ALA A 62 -34.18 -2.85 -10.66
C ALA A 62 -33.98 -3.78 -11.87
N LEU A 63 -32.73 -4.12 -12.22
CA LEU A 63 -32.44 -5.01 -13.33
C LEU A 63 -32.84 -6.46 -13.03
N PHE A 64 -32.60 -6.94 -11.81
CA PHE A 64 -32.95 -8.28 -11.38
C PHE A 64 -34.47 -8.49 -11.42
N TRP A 65 -35.23 -7.53 -10.91
CA TRP A 65 -36.69 -7.54 -10.90
C TRP A 65 -37.26 -7.44 -12.32
N TRP A 66 -36.75 -6.52 -13.14
CA TRP A 66 -37.17 -6.39 -14.54
C TRP A 66 -36.92 -7.67 -15.34
N ALA A 67 -35.73 -8.27 -15.21
CA ALA A 67 -35.40 -9.55 -15.83
C ALA A 67 -36.29 -10.69 -15.32
N GLY A 68 -36.56 -10.73 -14.01
CA GLY A 68 -37.43 -11.71 -13.37
C GLY A 68 -38.87 -11.64 -13.88
N ILE A 69 -39.45 -10.44 -13.96
CA ILE A 69 -40.80 -10.24 -14.51
C ILE A 69 -40.87 -10.71 -15.96
N CYS A 70 -39.87 -10.39 -16.79
CA CYS A 70 -39.86 -10.84 -18.20
C CYS A 70 -39.82 -12.37 -18.30
N LEU A 71 -39.11 -13.07 -17.40
CA LEU A 71 -39.09 -14.54 -17.35
C LEU A 71 -40.41 -15.15 -16.87
N ILE A 72 -41.10 -14.50 -15.94
CA ILE A 72 -42.36 -15.00 -15.35
C ILE A 72 -43.55 -14.73 -16.30
N SER A 73 -43.64 -13.51 -16.83
CA SER A 73 -44.74 -13.05 -17.69
C SER A 73 -44.80 -13.79 -19.02
N ARG A 74 -43.65 -14.01 -19.67
CA ARG A 74 -43.53 -14.81 -20.89
C ARG A 74 -43.32 -16.25 -20.46
N ARG A 75 -44.40 -17.01 -20.30
CA ARG A 75 -44.42 -18.44 -19.97
C ARG A 75 -43.36 -19.18 -20.83
N MET A 76 -42.11 -19.31 -20.33
CA MET A 76 -40.90 -19.82 -21.02
C MET A 76 -41.08 -21.21 -21.66
N ARG A 77 -42.20 -21.86 -21.31
CA ARG A 77 -42.68 -23.12 -21.84
C ARG A 77 -42.77 -23.15 -23.38
N ARG A 78 -43.06 -22.02 -24.04
CA ARG A 78 -43.35 -21.97 -25.49
C ARG A 78 -42.47 -21.05 -26.33
N ASN A 79 -41.96 -19.94 -25.80
CA ASN A 79 -41.24 -18.92 -26.58
C ASN A 79 -39.93 -18.50 -25.88
N LEU A 80 -38.93 -18.13 -26.68
CA LEU A 80 -37.72 -17.46 -26.21
C LEU A 80 -38.05 -16.04 -25.71
N VAL A 81 -37.45 -15.62 -24.60
CA VAL A 81 -37.65 -14.27 -24.04
C VAL A 81 -36.60 -13.33 -24.63
N GLU A 82 -37.05 -12.41 -25.47
CA GLU A 82 -36.18 -11.44 -26.17
C GLU A 82 -36.52 -9.99 -25.83
N ILE A 83 -37.51 -9.76 -24.97
CA ILE A 83 -38.00 -8.43 -24.60
C ILE A 83 -37.43 -7.96 -23.25
N GLY A 84 -37.59 -6.68 -22.94
CA GLY A 84 -37.10 -6.10 -21.69
C GLY A 84 -35.57 -6.03 -21.69
N PRO A 85 -34.87 -6.48 -20.63
CA PRO A 85 -33.41 -6.43 -20.62
C PRO A 85 -32.77 -7.46 -21.57
N TYR A 86 -33.52 -8.49 -21.96
CA TYR A 86 -33.06 -9.55 -22.87
C TYR A 86 -32.78 -9.05 -24.29
N GLN A 87 -33.40 -7.95 -24.72
CA GLN A 87 -33.14 -7.38 -26.04
C GLN A 87 -31.72 -6.81 -26.19
N TYR A 88 -31.05 -6.52 -25.06
CA TYR A 88 -29.71 -5.92 -25.04
C TYR A 88 -28.63 -6.94 -24.65
N ILE A 89 -28.95 -7.86 -23.73
CA ILE A 89 -28.02 -8.84 -23.15
C ILE A 89 -28.77 -10.15 -22.95
N ARG A 90 -28.16 -11.29 -23.31
CA ARG A 90 -28.81 -12.60 -23.16
C ARG A 90 -28.99 -13.04 -21.71
N HIS A 91 -28.04 -12.69 -20.85
CA HIS A 91 -28.00 -13.10 -19.45
C HIS A 91 -27.98 -11.88 -18.51
N PRO A 92 -29.08 -11.10 -18.42
CA PRO A 92 -29.13 -9.87 -17.63
C PRO A 92 -29.02 -10.12 -16.12
N LEU A 93 -29.45 -11.30 -15.63
CA LEU A 93 -29.26 -11.69 -14.23
C LEU A 93 -27.77 -11.89 -13.91
N ALA A 94 -27.03 -12.59 -14.77
CA ALA A 94 -25.58 -12.76 -14.61
C ALA A 94 -24.86 -11.39 -14.62
N PHE A 95 -25.27 -10.50 -15.54
CA PHE A 95 -24.76 -9.14 -15.61
C PHE A 95 -25.01 -8.37 -14.30
N SER A 96 -26.20 -8.46 -13.70
CA SER A 96 -26.51 -7.73 -12.47
C SER A 96 -25.68 -8.20 -11.28
N PHE A 97 -25.41 -9.51 -11.16
CA PHE A 97 -24.51 -10.04 -10.13
C PHE A 97 -23.06 -9.55 -10.31
N ILE A 98 -22.53 -9.61 -11.53
CA ILE A 98 -21.13 -9.25 -11.80
C ILE A 98 -20.90 -7.74 -11.64
N PHE A 99 -21.77 -6.91 -12.20
CA PHE A 99 -21.48 -5.47 -12.37
C PHE A 99 -22.21 -4.55 -11.38
N PHE A 100 -23.17 -5.06 -10.61
CA PHE A 100 -23.84 -4.27 -9.58
C PHE A 100 -23.65 -4.88 -8.18
N LEU A 101 -24.13 -6.11 -7.95
CA LEU A 101 -24.13 -6.68 -6.59
C LEU A 101 -22.72 -6.85 -6.03
N ASN A 102 -21.82 -7.48 -6.77
CA ASN A 102 -20.48 -7.76 -6.28
C ASN A 102 -19.64 -6.48 -6.03
N PRO A 103 -19.63 -5.48 -6.93
CA PRO A 103 -19.05 -4.17 -6.63
C PRO A 103 -19.67 -3.51 -5.42
N ALA A 104 -21.01 -3.55 -5.27
CA ALA A 104 -21.70 -2.97 -4.12
C ALA A 104 -21.17 -3.56 -2.80
N ILE A 105 -21.12 -4.88 -2.70
CA ILE A 105 -20.64 -5.59 -1.52
C ILE A 105 -19.15 -5.29 -1.28
N ALA A 106 -18.31 -5.32 -2.31
CA ALA A 106 -16.89 -5.02 -2.18
C ALA A 106 -16.62 -3.59 -1.67
N ILE A 107 -17.42 -2.62 -2.13
CA ILE A 107 -17.37 -1.22 -1.67
C ILE A 107 -17.87 -1.10 -0.22
N LEU A 108 -18.96 -1.80 0.13
CA LEU A 108 -19.49 -1.83 1.50
C LEU A 108 -18.44 -2.33 2.50
N PHE A 109 -17.75 -3.42 2.16
CA PHE A 109 -16.66 -3.98 2.97
C PHE A 109 -15.30 -3.29 2.75
N ARG A 110 -15.24 -2.30 1.85
CA ARG A 110 -14.04 -1.54 1.51
C ARG A 110 -12.83 -2.44 1.19
N SER A 111 -13.06 -3.52 0.44
CA SER A 111 -12.03 -4.51 0.11
C SER A 111 -11.68 -4.52 -1.37
N TRP A 112 -10.43 -4.18 -1.72
CA TRP A 112 -9.93 -4.34 -3.09
C TRP A 112 -9.84 -5.81 -3.48
N LEU A 113 -9.58 -6.71 -2.54
CA LEU A 113 -9.53 -8.14 -2.82
C LEU A 113 -10.89 -8.66 -3.29
N MET A 114 -11.99 -8.14 -2.74
CA MET A 114 -13.34 -8.45 -3.22
C MET A 114 -13.65 -7.85 -4.61
N ILE A 115 -13.03 -6.72 -4.98
CA ILE A 115 -13.10 -6.17 -6.35
C ILE A 115 -12.34 -7.09 -7.32
N LEU A 116 -11.14 -7.54 -6.95
CA LEU A 116 -10.35 -8.46 -7.78
C LEU A 116 -11.03 -9.83 -7.93
N ALA A 117 -11.72 -10.29 -6.88
CA ALA A 117 -12.51 -11.51 -6.88
C ALA A 117 -13.68 -11.50 -7.88
N ILE A 118 -14.06 -10.33 -8.41
CA ILE A 118 -15.06 -10.24 -9.50
C ILE A 118 -14.54 -10.89 -10.78
N ILE A 119 -13.22 -10.92 -11.01
CA ILE A 119 -12.62 -11.53 -12.20
C ILE A 119 -12.93 -13.05 -12.28
N PRO A 120 -12.60 -13.89 -11.28
CA PRO A 120 -12.99 -15.29 -11.31
C PRO A 120 -14.52 -15.48 -11.31
N VAL A 121 -15.27 -14.62 -10.62
CA VAL A 121 -16.76 -14.63 -10.65
C VAL A 121 -17.30 -14.41 -12.06
N TYR A 122 -16.72 -13.50 -12.84
CA TYR A 122 -17.09 -13.27 -14.24
C TYR A 122 -16.94 -14.56 -15.06
N PHE A 123 -15.85 -15.31 -14.88
CA PHE A 123 -15.64 -16.57 -15.59
C PHE A 123 -16.63 -17.66 -15.16
N ILE A 124 -16.98 -17.73 -13.87
CA ILE A 124 -18.02 -18.64 -13.36
C ILE A 124 -19.36 -18.36 -14.06
N TRP A 125 -19.80 -17.10 -14.05
CA TRP A 125 -21.04 -16.67 -14.71
C TRP A 125 -20.99 -16.84 -16.22
N LYS A 126 -19.85 -16.58 -16.87
CA LYS A 126 -19.62 -16.83 -18.31
C LYS A 126 -19.77 -18.30 -18.67
N LYS A 127 -19.24 -19.21 -17.83
CA LYS A 127 -19.40 -20.65 -18.00
C LYS A 127 -20.85 -21.08 -17.82
N SER A 128 -21.54 -20.56 -16.80
CA SER A 128 -22.96 -20.83 -16.57
C SER A 128 -23.84 -20.37 -17.74
N ALA A 129 -23.66 -19.13 -18.18
CA ALA A 129 -24.38 -18.55 -19.32
C ALA A 129 -24.13 -19.31 -20.63
N LYS A 130 -22.93 -19.88 -20.83
CA LYS A 130 -22.64 -20.74 -22.00
C LYS A 130 -23.41 -22.06 -21.96
N LYS A 131 -23.61 -22.66 -20.78
CA LYS A 131 -24.44 -23.86 -20.63
C LYS A 131 -25.89 -23.56 -20.95
N GLU A 132 -26.42 -22.47 -20.40
CA GLU A 132 -27.78 -22.01 -20.67
C GLU A 132 -27.99 -21.72 -22.17
N ASP A 133 -27.05 -21.03 -22.82
CA ASP A 133 -27.07 -20.82 -24.28
C ASP A 133 -27.18 -22.13 -25.08
N THR A 134 -26.50 -23.18 -24.64
CA THR A 134 -26.48 -24.48 -25.34
C THR A 134 -27.87 -25.11 -25.30
N ILE A 135 -28.51 -25.09 -24.13
CA ILE A 135 -29.88 -25.60 -23.94
C ILE A 135 -30.90 -24.76 -24.71
N LEU A 136 -30.73 -23.43 -24.71
CA LEU A 136 -31.59 -22.54 -25.49
C LEU A 136 -31.44 -22.78 -27.00
N LYS A 137 -30.22 -23.06 -27.48
CA LYS A 137 -29.95 -23.41 -28.88
C LYS A 137 -30.58 -24.75 -29.27
N GLU A 138 -30.47 -25.77 -28.42
CA GLU A 138 -31.11 -27.07 -28.66
C GLU A 138 -32.64 -26.95 -28.74
N ARG A 139 -33.24 -26.08 -27.92
CA ARG A 139 -34.69 -25.93 -27.85
C ARG A 139 -35.28 -24.98 -28.89
N PHE A 140 -34.56 -23.92 -29.25
CA PHE A 140 -35.02 -22.88 -30.17
C PHE A 140 -33.98 -22.61 -31.26
N PRO A 141 -33.58 -23.58 -32.09
CA PRO A 141 -32.39 -23.50 -32.93
C PRO A 141 -32.37 -22.30 -33.89
N LEU A 142 -33.47 -22.05 -34.61
CA LEU A 142 -33.56 -20.93 -35.56
C LEU A 142 -33.67 -19.57 -34.83
N ILE A 143 -34.60 -19.47 -33.88
CA ILE A 143 -34.88 -18.23 -33.14
C ILE A 143 -33.66 -17.81 -32.32
N PHE A 144 -33.06 -18.74 -31.58
CA PHE A 144 -31.88 -18.48 -30.76
C PHE A 144 -30.65 -18.14 -31.62
N SER A 145 -30.47 -18.78 -32.77
CA SER A 145 -29.37 -18.43 -33.70
C SER A 145 -29.49 -16.98 -34.16
N TYR A 146 -30.70 -16.53 -34.51
CA TYR A 146 -30.95 -15.14 -34.89
C TYR A 146 -30.75 -14.18 -33.71
N TYR A 147 -31.33 -14.50 -32.56
CA TYR A 147 -31.20 -13.71 -31.33
C TYR A 147 -29.74 -13.54 -30.89
N SER A 148 -28.96 -14.63 -30.87
CA SER A 148 -27.56 -14.62 -30.41
C SER A 148 -26.61 -13.79 -31.28
N LYS A 149 -26.97 -13.51 -32.55
CA LYS A 149 -26.24 -12.57 -33.43
C LYS A 149 -26.50 -11.11 -33.06
N LYS A 150 -27.68 -10.81 -32.52
CA LYS A 150 -28.08 -9.46 -32.09
C LYS A 150 -27.57 -9.14 -30.69
N THR A 151 -27.59 -10.12 -29.79
CA THR A 151 -27.31 -9.91 -28.37
C THR A 151 -26.05 -10.63 -27.90
N ASN A 152 -25.23 -9.90 -27.15
CA ASN A 152 -24.07 -10.47 -26.50
C ASN A 152 -24.48 -11.28 -25.25
N ARG A 153 -23.61 -12.19 -24.83
CA ARG A 153 -23.92 -13.10 -23.71
C ARG A 153 -24.08 -12.37 -22.38
N ILE A 154 -23.06 -11.61 -21.96
CA ILE A 154 -23.03 -10.94 -20.64
C ILE A 154 -22.96 -9.42 -20.77
N PHE A 155 -22.10 -8.88 -21.65
CA PHE A 155 -21.91 -7.44 -21.75
C PHE A 155 -22.62 -6.88 -23.00
N PRO A 156 -23.44 -5.82 -22.89
CA PRO A 156 -24.21 -5.30 -24.01
C PRO A 156 -23.29 -4.81 -25.13
N ASN A 157 -23.74 -4.93 -26.38
CA ASN A 157 -23.02 -4.31 -27.49
C ASN A 157 -23.37 -2.82 -27.55
N LEU A 158 -22.64 -2.00 -26.80
CA LEU A 158 -22.88 -0.56 -26.68
C LEU A 158 -22.85 0.15 -28.04
N HIS A 159 -21.97 -0.26 -28.95
CA HIS A 159 -21.88 0.31 -30.30
C HIS A 159 -23.15 0.06 -31.13
N LYS A 160 -23.81 -1.08 -30.97
CA LYS A 160 -25.10 -1.40 -31.64
C LYS A 160 -26.30 -0.71 -30.99
N ILE A 161 -26.19 -0.35 -29.71
CA ILE A 161 -27.27 0.33 -28.96
C ILE A 161 -27.24 1.84 -29.25
N SER A 162 -26.06 2.47 -29.12
CA SER A 162 -25.87 3.89 -29.40
C SER A 162 -24.39 4.18 -29.65
N ARG A 163 -24.06 4.59 -30.88
CA ARG A 163 -22.72 5.06 -31.25
C ARG A 163 -22.20 6.18 -30.34
N PRO A 164 -22.97 7.25 -30.05
CA PRO A 164 -22.48 8.29 -29.13
C PRO A 164 -22.29 7.76 -27.71
N ALA A 165 -23.16 6.88 -27.19
CA ALA A 165 -22.97 6.29 -25.87
C ALA A 165 -21.71 5.43 -25.80
N PHE A 166 -21.39 4.69 -26.85
CA PHE A 166 -20.15 3.90 -26.93
C PHE A 166 -18.90 4.78 -26.82
N TYR A 167 -18.81 5.86 -27.60
CA TYR A 167 -17.67 6.77 -27.54
C TYR A 167 -17.59 7.52 -26.21
N MET A 168 -18.73 7.92 -25.63
CA MET A 168 -18.78 8.53 -24.31
C MET A 168 -18.25 7.59 -23.21
N ILE A 169 -18.76 6.35 -23.14
CA ILE A 169 -18.33 5.38 -22.13
C ILE A 169 -16.85 5.01 -22.33
N SER A 170 -16.41 4.81 -23.57
CA SER A 170 -15.02 4.52 -23.89
C SER A 170 -14.09 5.69 -23.55
N GLY A 171 -14.52 6.92 -23.83
CA GLY A 171 -13.81 8.14 -23.49
C GLY A 171 -13.69 8.34 -21.98
N VAL A 172 -14.77 8.13 -21.21
CA VAL A 172 -14.74 8.17 -19.74
C VAL A 172 -13.82 7.09 -19.19
N ALA A 173 -13.88 5.87 -19.71
CA ALA A 173 -12.99 4.78 -19.27
C ALA A 173 -11.51 5.11 -19.55
N ALA A 174 -11.20 5.62 -20.74
CA ALA A 174 -9.86 6.06 -21.11
C ALA A 174 -9.38 7.22 -20.24
N PHE A 175 -10.25 8.21 -20.00
CA PHE A 175 -9.96 9.33 -19.10
C PHE A 175 -9.68 8.86 -17.68
N VAL A 176 -10.53 8.00 -17.10
CA VAL A 176 -10.34 7.46 -15.74
C VAL A 176 -9.04 6.67 -15.65
N LEU A 177 -8.74 5.82 -16.64
CA LEU A 177 -7.49 5.06 -16.68
C LEU A 177 -6.28 5.98 -16.77
N LEU A 178 -6.28 6.93 -17.71
CA LEU A 178 -5.20 7.89 -17.89
C LEU A 178 -5.03 8.78 -16.65
N PHE A 179 -6.11 9.31 -16.11
CA PHE A 179 -6.12 10.11 -14.88
C PHE A 179 -5.55 9.31 -13.71
N THR A 180 -5.95 8.05 -13.54
CA THR A 180 -5.44 7.16 -12.49
C THR A 180 -3.94 6.88 -12.65
N VAL A 181 -3.47 6.64 -13.89
CA VAL A 181 -2.04 6.39 -14.17
C VAL A 181 -1.21 7.65 -13.90
N LEU A 182 -1.64 8.80 -14.41
CA LEU A 182 -0.95 10.08 -14.24
C LEU A 182 -0.95 10.56 -12.79
N ASN A 183 -1.99 10.22 -12.01
CA ASN A 183 -2.11 10.57 -10.59
C ASN A 183 -1.78 9.40 -9.65
N SER A 184 -1.11 8.37 -10.15
CA SER A 184 -0.85 7.13 -9.39
C SER A 184 0.00 7.38 -8.14
N SER A 185 0.93 8.34 -8.18
CA SER A 185 1.73 8.81 -7.03
C SER A 185 0.87 9.41 -5.91
N ALA A 186 -0.15 10.20 -6.25
CA ALA A 186 -1.10 10.77 -5.29
C ALA A 186 -2.06 9.72 -4.72
N LEU A 187 -2.45 8.73 -5.53
CA LEU A 187 -3.28 7.61 -5.08
C LEU A 187 -2.52 6.65 -4.17
N SER A 188 -1.23 6.39 -4.42
CA SER A 188 -0.39 5.57 -3.54
C SER A 188 -0.22 6.14 -2.13
N MET A 189 -0.33 7.46 -1.96
CA MET A 189 -0.30 8.09 -0.63
C MET A 189 -1.55 7.82 0.20
N ARG A 190 -2.72 7.63 -0.43
CA ARG A 190 -3.95 7.25 0.30
C ARG A 190 -3.91 5.81 0.81
N TRP A 191 -2.99 4.99 0.32
CA TRP A 191 -2.82 3.59 0.71
C TRP A 191 -2.01 3.40 2.00
N ILE A 192 -1.48 4.48 2.58
CA ILE A 192 -0.78 4.46 3.85
C ILE A 192 -1.64 5.20 4.88
N LYS A 193 -2.55 4.46 5.52
CA LYS A 193 -3.23 4.91 6.74
C LYS A 193 -3.05 3.86 7.83
N TRP A 194 -2.49 4.32 8.93
CA TRP A 194 -2.28 3.58 10.17
C TRP A 194 -3.63 3.17 10.77
N ASP A 195 -3.85 1.87 10.95
CA ASP A 195 -5.04 1.36 11.62
C ASP A 195 -4.92 1.62 13.13
N LYS A 196 -5.76 2.51 13.65
CA LYS A 196 -5.93 2.72 15.09
C LYS A 196 -6.82 1.60 15.62
N LYS A 197 -6.24 0.48 16.04
CA LYS A 197 -6.88 -0.40 17.03
C LYS A 197 -6.53 0.08 18.43
N GLY A 198 -7.50 0.70 19.11
CA GLY A 198 -7.51 0.78 20.57
C GLY A 198 -6.75 1.91 21.26
N GLY A 199 -6.35 2.98 20.56
CA GLY A 199 -5.83 4.20 21.22
C GLY A 199 -4.39 4.12 21.75
N GLU A 200 -3.78 2.93 21.81
CA GLU A 200 -2.33 2.75 22.01
C GLU A 200 -1.64 2.33 20.72
N ILE A 201 -0.48 2.93 20.46
CA ILE A 201 0.40 2.57 19.35
C ILE A 201 1.15 1.31 19.78
N VAL A 202 0.72 0.14 19.29
CA VAL A 202 1.50 -1.10 19.45
C VAL A 202 2.58 -1.13 18.37
N TYR A 203 3.83 -0.95 18.80
CA TYR A 203 5.01 -1.10 17.97
C TYR A 203 5.24 -2.58 17.63
N ASP A 204 5.69 -2.88 16.41
CA ASP A 204 6.54 -4.06 16.22
C ASP A 204 7.75 -3.84 17.12
N LYS A 205 7.82 -4.58 18.23
CA LYS A 205 9.03 -4.64 19.04
C LYS A 205 10.16 -5.05 18.07
N PRO A 206 11.31 -4.37 18.07
CA PRO A 206 12.51 -4.93 17.46
C PRO A 206 12.62 -6.37 17.96
N GLY A 207 12.80 -7.32 17.04
CA GLY A 207 13.05 -8.72 17.43
C GLY A 207 14.11 -8.76 18.53
N PRO A 208 14.09 -9.79 19.39
CA PRO A 208 14.96 -9.86 20.55
C PRO A 208 16.37 -9.50 20.11
N THR A 209 16.93 -8.51 20.82
CA THR A 209 18.28 -7.99 20.70
C THR A 209 19.18 -9.12 20.18
N LYS A 210 19.68 -9.03 18.94
CA LYS A 210 20.77 -9.91 18.56
C LYS A 210 21.85 -9.65 19.59
N THR A 211 22.15 -10.68 20.36
CA THR A 211 23.20 -10.70 21.37
C THR A 211 24.41 -10.01 20.77
N PRO A 212 25.05 -9.02 21.44
CA PRO A 212 26.34 -8.56 20.99
C PRO A 212 27.22 -9.80 20.84
N MET A 213 27.96 -9.89 19.73
CA MET A 213 28.94 -10.93 19.52
C MET A 213 30.05 -10.66 20.55
N VAL A 214 29.89 -11.22 21.75
CA VAL A 214 30.90 -11.18 22.80
C VAL A 214 31.95 -12.18 22.37
N PHE A 215 33.05 -11.69 21.80
CA PHE A 215 34.26 -12.49 21.72
C PHE A 215 34.75 -12.71 23.16
N SER A 216 34.94 -13.97 23.55
CA SER A 216 35.64 -14.30 24.80
C SER A 216 37.09 -13.82 24.69
N PRO A 217 37.75 -13.38 25.78
CA PRO A 217 39.19 -13.15 25.80
C PRO A 217 40.00 -14.34 25.25
N GLN A 218 39.44 -15.55 25.32
CA GLN A 218 40.03 -16.78 24.78
C GLN A 218 39.93 -16.87 23.25
N ASP A 219 38.88 -16.30 22.65
CA ASP A 219 38.69 -16.26 21.18
C ASP A 219 39.67 -15.27 20.54
N ILE A 220 39.98 -14.18 21.25
CA ILE A 220 41.00 -13.19 20.85
C ILE A 220 42.42 -13.78 21.00
N ALA A 221 42.67 -14.54 22.08
CA ALA A 221 43.96 -15.20 22.31
C ALA A 221 44.27 -16.32 21.30
N GLN A 222 43.25 -17.01 20.79
CA GLN A 222 43.42 -17.99 19.70
C GLN A 222 43.62 -17.33 18.33
N ALA A 223 42.97 -16.19 18.05
CA ALA A 223 43.14 -15.45 16.81
C ALA A 223 44.49 -14.69 16.72
N ALA A 224 45.05 -14.29 17.87
CA ALA A 224 46.29 -13.52 17.93
C ALA A 224 47.59 -14.34 17.78
N GLY A 225 47.49 -15.68 17.64
CA GLY A 225 48.66 -16.55 17.49
C GLY A 225 49.54 -16.52 18.74
N GLY A 226 49.36 -17.52 19.62
CA GLY A 226 50.03 -17.63 20.91
C GLY A 226 51.47 -17.12 20.93
N GLY A 227 51.68 -16.00 21.63
CA GLY A 227 52.99 -15.40 21.79
C GLY A 227 52.92 -14.16 22.69
N ASN A 228 53.73 -14.18 23.75
CA ASN A 228 53.94 -13.09 24.69
C ASN A 228 54.63 -11.87 24.05
N LEU A 229 54.03 -11.25 23.03
CA LEU A 229 54.55 -10.01 22.45
C LEU A 229 54.43 -8.86 23.47
N ALA A 230 53.35 -8.80 24.24
CA ALA A 230 53.13 -7.75 25.24
C ALA A 230 54.17 -7.75 26.40
N ALA A 231 54.85 -8.88 26.65
CA ALA A 231 55.91 -8.96 27.66
C ALA A 231 57.31 -8.61 27.12
N GLN A 232 57.50 -8.58 25.79
CA GLN A 232 58.80 -8.30 25.15
C GLN A 232 58.97 -6.85 24.71
N ILE A 233 57.89 -6.08 24.63
CA ILE A 233 57.90 -4.63 24.43
C ILE A 233 57.45 -3.98 25.74
N GLY A 234 58.43 -3.59 26.57
CA GLY A 234 58.22 -3.00 27.89
C GLY A 234 57.45 -1.67 27.88
N PHE A 235 56.15 -1.71 27.62
CA PHE A 235 55.23 -0.62 27.88
C PHE A 235 54.91 -0.59 29.38
N GLN A 236 55.72 0.15 30.12
CA GLN A 236 55.31 0.65 31.43
C GLN A 236 54.16 1.65 31.21
N GLY A 237 53.03 1.40 31.86
CA GLY A 237 51.84 2.24 31.78
C GLY A 237 52.12 3.68 32.19
N GLY A 238 51.78 4.61 31.29
CA GLY A 238 51.53 6.01 31.65
C GLY A 238 50.15 6.16 32.32
N PRO A 239 49.95 7.22 33.12
CA PRO A 239 48.78 7.36 34.00
C PRO A 239 47.49 7.54 33.19
N ASP A 240 46.38 7.00 33.73
CA ASP A 240 45.00 7.17 33.28
C ASP A 240 44.78 8.40 32.40
N GLU A 241 44.79 8.19 31.08
CA GLU A 241 44.28 9.18 30.14
C GLU A 241 42.76 9.19 30.32
N GLN A 242 42.30 10.05 31.24
CA GLN A 242 40.88 10.20 31.56
C GLN A 242 40.11 10.42 30.25
N LYS A 243 39.34 9.40 29.85
CA LYS A 243 38.44 9.48 28.69
C LYS A 243 37.61 10.77 28.83
N PRO A 244 37.48 11.58 27.77
CA PRO A 244 36.77 12.86 27.86
C PRO A 244 35.33 12.64 28.33
N ALA A 245 34.74 13.63 29.00
CA ALA A 245 33.41 13.53 29.64
C ALA A 245 32.25 13.20 28.68
N ASN A 246 32.50 13.22 27.37
CA ASN A 246 31.57 12.85 26.32
C ASN A 246 31.99 11.58 25.54
N PHE A 247 32.95 10.80 26.04
CA PHE A 247 33.37 9.55 25.40
C PHE A 247 32.22 8.53 25.32
N SER A 248 32.08 7.85 24.19
CA SER A 248 31.11 6.78 23.94
C SER A 248 31.75 5.65 23.12
N GLU A 249 31.47 4.39 23.47
CA GLU A 249 31.91 3.21 22.70
C GLU A 249 30.95 2.86 21.55
N GLN A 250 29.88 3.64 21.38
CA GLN A 250 28.90 3.42 20.31
C GLN A 250 29.46 3.81 18.94
N SER A 251 29.12 3.01 17.93
CA SER A 251 29.41 3.33 16.53
C SER A 251 28.66 4.59 16.08
N ASP A 252 29.19 5.26 15.05
CA ASP A 252 28.64 6.50 14.50
C ASP A 252 27.14 6.36 14.17
N SER A 253 26.30 7.05 14.93
CA SER A 253 24.85 6.87 14.91
C SER A 253 24.10 8.08 15.44
N ILE A 254 22.81 8.15 15.11
CA ILE A 254 21.87 9.13 15.63
C ILE A 254 20.80 8.42 16.46
N SER A 255 20.52 8.96 17.64
CA SER A 255 19.45 8.55 18.53
C SER A 255 18.47 9.70 18.77
N ILE A 256 17.18 9.44 18.57
CA ILE A 256 16.08 10.39 18.86
C ILE A 256 15.10 9.69 19.82
N PRO A 257 15.31 9.80 21.14
CA PRO A 257 14.56 9.03 22.14
C PRO A 257 13.03 9.19 22.02
N LYS A 258 12.53 10.41 21.80
CA LYS A 258 11.09 10.69 21.67
C LYS A 258 10.44 9.94 20.51
N LEU A 259 11.20 9.65 19.46
CA LEU A 259 10.71 8.95 18.26
C LEU A 259 11.02 7.44 18.28
N GLY A 260 11.82 6.96 19.24
CA GLY A 260 12.37 5.61 19.21
C GLY A 260 13.31 5.36 18.02
N THR A 261 13.88 6.42 17.43
CA THR A 261 14.75 6.33 16.26
C THR A 261 16.18 6.05 16.69
N ASN A 262 16.79 5.00 16.13
CA ASN A 262 18.23 4.75 16.19
C ASN A 262 18.71 4.29 14.80
N ALA A 263 19.71 4.98 14.24
CA ALA A 263 20.28 4.62 12.94
C ALA A 263 21.76 4.98 12.83
N PRO A 264 22.54 4.22 12.04
CA PRO A 264 23.92 4.57 11.75
C PRO A 264 23.98 5.86 10.92
N ILE A 265 25.03 6.64 11.14
CA ILE A 265 25.38 7.79 10.30
C ILE A 265 26.29 7.29 9.19
N VAL A 266 25.95 7.61 7.94
CA VAL A 266 26.65 7.16 6.74
C VAL A 266 27.17 8.36 5.98
N SER A 267 28.47 8.35 5.68
CA SER A 267 29.06 9.33 4.76
C SER A 267 28.95 8.81 3.32
N PRO A 268 28.29 9.55 2.41
CA PRO A 268 28.11 9.10 1.03
C PRO A 268 29.41 9.30 0.24
N ALA A 269 29.60 8.50 -0.81
CA ALA A 269 30.81 8.57 -1.65
C ALA A 269 30.88 9.84 -2.53
N GLY A 270 29.83 10.64 -2.56
CA GLY A 270 29.73 11.87 -3.34
C GLY A 270 28.32 12.46 -3.31
N GLU A 271 28.12 13.52 -4.10
CA GLU A 271 26.89 14.33 -4.10
C GLU A 271 25.87 13.89 -5.16
N THR A 272 26.18 12.90 -6.00
CA THR A 272 25.25 12.47 -7.04
C THR A 272 24.03 11.80 -6.43
N GLN A 273 22.87 11.97 -7.06
CA GLN A 273 21.61 11.39 -6.59
C GLN A 273 21.70 9.87 -6.35
N LYS A 274 22.46 9.15 -7.19
CA LYS A 274 22.67 7.71 -7.05
C LYS A 274 23.45 7.38 -5.76
N GLN A 275 24.57 8.08 -5.53
CA GLN A 275 25.41 7.88 -4.33
C GLN A 275 24.66 8.22 -3.05
N LEU A 276 23.90 9.31 -3.05
CA LEU A 276 23.04 9.68 -1.92
C LEU A 276 21.95 8.63 -1.67
N ASN A 277 21.27 8.14 -2.70
CA ASN A 277 20.25 7.10 -2.53
C ASN A 277 20.82 5.78 -2.00
N GLU A 278 22.01 5.38 -2.45
CA GLU A 278 22.69 4.17 -1.97
C GLU A 278 23.07 4.28 -0.49
N ALA A 279 23.50 5.45 -0.03
CA ALA A 279 23.82 5.71 1.37
C ALA A 279 22.55 5.81 2.25
N LEU A 280 21.45 6.39 1.76
CA LEU A 280 20.18 6.48 2.49
C LEU A 280 19.56 5.11 2.77
N ASN A 281 19.85 4.11 1.92
CA ASN A 281 19.44 2.73 2.15
C ASN A 281 20.19 2.05 3.30
N LYS A 282 21.29 2.64 3.79
CA LYS A 282 22.16 2.11 4.83
C LYS A 282 22.05 2.86 6.17
N GLY A 283 21.37 4.01 6.21
CA GLY A 283 21.24 4.81 7.44
C GLY A 283 20.82 6.25 7.18
N VAL A 284 21.11 7.10 8.16
CA VAL A 284 21.00 8.55 8.02
C VAL A 284 22.29 9.08 7.42
N ILE A 285 22.19 9.98 6.45
CA ILE A 285 23.36 10.53 5.76
C ILE A 285 23.85 11.78 6.47
N LEU A 286 25.17 11.87 6.68
CA LEU A 286 25.85 13.15 6.86
C LEU A 286 26.05 13.80 5.50
N TYR A 287 25.32 14.88 5.24
CA TYR A 287 25.25 15.47 3.91
C TYR A 287 26.61 16.06 3.50
N PRO A 288 27.08 15.86 2.26
CA PRO A 288 28.33 16.45 1.78
C PRO A 288 28.35 17.97 1.94
N GLY A 289 29.49 18.51 2.41
CA GLY A 289 29.62 19.94 2.74
C GLY A 289 29.19 20.31 4.16
N SER A 290 28.62 19.37 4.92
CA SER A 290 28.29 19.57 6.34
C SER A 290 29.54 19.59 7.22
N LYS A 291 29.47 20.30 8.34
CA LYS A 291 30.46 20.22 9.43
C LYS A 291 30.29 18.92 10.22
N LEU A 292 31.37 18.47 10.85
CA LEU A 292 31.33 17.28 11.69
C LEU A 292 30.70 17.59 13.07
N PRO A 293 30.06 16.61 13.72
CA PRO A 293 29.56 16.77 15.09
C PRO A 293 30.60 17.36 16.04
N GLY A 294 30.21 18.41 16.77
CA GLY A 294 31.08 19.16 17.69
C GLY A 294 31.95 20.25 17.06
N GLN A 295 31.98 20.39 15.73
CA GLN A 295 32.64 21.54 15.09
C GLN A 295 31.72 22.77 15.06
N ASN A 296 32.33 23.96 14.99
CA ASN A 296 31.57 25.17 14.70
C ASN A 296 30.95 25.10 13.31
N GLY A 297 29.64 25.32 13.26
CA GLY A 297 28.81 25.29 12.06
C GLY A 297 27.79 24.18 12.04
N GLU A 298 27.15 23.99 10.89
CA GLU A 298 25.97 23.15 10.78
C GLU A 298 26.30 21.69 10.44
N VAL A 299 25.88 20.79 11.32
CA VAL A 299 25.75 19.36 11.07
C VAL A 299 24.42 19.13 10.36
N PHE A 300 24.44 18.58 9.16
CA PHE A 300 23.28 18.40 8.31
C PHE A 300 23.08 16.92 8.04
N LEU A 301 22.03 16.36 8.67
CA LEU A 301 21.67 14.96 8.56
C LEU A 301 20.39 14.78 7.75
N THR A 302 20.38 13.83 6.83
CA THR A 302 19.20 13.51 6.02
C THR A 302 18.83 12.04 6.03
N GLY A 303 17.52 11.74 6.05
CA GLY A 303 16.99 10.38 6.12
C GLY A 303 15.65 10.26 5.41
N HIS A 304 15.27 9.03 5.05
CA HIS A 304 13.99 8.76 4.39
C HIS A 304 12.79 8.98 5.31
N SER A 305 11.78 9.71 4.83
CA SER A 305 10.43 9.71 5.42
C SER A 305 9.61 8.51 4.94
N SER A 306 9.89 8.05 3.72
CA SER A 306 9.30 6.87 3.11
C SER A 306 10.16 6.38 1.94
N THR A 307 10.09 5.10 1.65
CA THR A 307 10.67 4.46 0.47
C THR A 307 9.59 3.73 -0.32
N TYR A 308 9.89 3.43 -1.58
CA TYR A 308 9.00 2.63 -2.41
C TYR A 308 8.79 1.23 -1.82
N ILE A 309 7.61 0.65 -2.06
CA ILE A 309 7.17 -0.64 -1.50
C ILE A 309 8.12 -1.80 -1.89
N TRP A 310 8.80 -1.69 -3.03
CA TRP A 310 9.77 -2.67 -3.51
C TRP A 310 11.18 -2.50 -2.91
N ASN A 311 11.49 -1.36 -2.29
CA ASN A 311 12.78 -1.13 -1.64
C ASN A 311 12.71 -1.51 -0.15
N LYS A 312 13.19 -2.70 0.19
CA LYS A 312 13.17 -3.25 1.55
C LYS A 312 14.43 -2.84 2.31
N THR A 313 14.54 -1.56 2.67
CA THR A 313 15.57 -1.08 3.61
C THR A 313 14.96 -0.85 5.00
N PRO A 314 15.64 -1.25 6.10
CA PRO A 314 15.18 -0.92 7.45
C PRO A 314 15.17 0.58 7.74
N TYR A 315 15.92 1.38 6.96
CA TYR A 315 16.03 2.84 7.13
C TYR A 315 15.06 3.62 6.24
N GLY A 316 14.22 2.93 5.47
CA GLY A 316 13.33 3.53 4.49
C GLY A 316 12.24 4.43 5.07
N ARG A 317 12.10 4.51 6.40
CA ARG A 317 11.15 5.35 7.13
C ARG A 317 11.79 5.97 8.37
N ILE A 318 13.12 6.07 8.42
CA ILE A 318 13.85 6.43 9.64
C ILE A 318 13.45 7.80 10.21
N PHE A 319 13.09 8.75 9.34
CA PHE A 319 12.61 10.08 9.70
C PHE A 319 11.12 10.28 9.38
N ALA A 320 10.33 9.21 9.29
CA ALA A 320 8.89 9.29 9.04
C ALA A 320 8.15 10.10 10.12
N LEU A 321 8.65 10.10 11.36
CA LEU A 321 8.04 10.78 12.51
C LEU A 321 8.76 12.08 12.90
N LEU A 322 9.62 12.61 12.03
CA LEU A 322 10.39 13.81 12.34
C LEU A 322 9.48 15.03 12.62
N ASP A 323 8.23 15.01 12.13
CA ASP A 323 7.22 16.04 12.41
C ASP A 323 6.74 16.05 13.87
N LYS A 324 7.01 15.00 14.65
CA LYS A 324 6.65 14.90 16.07
C LYS A 324 7.66 15.53 17.02
N LEU A 325 8.82 15.97 16.49
CA LEU A 325 9.76 16.76 17.28
C LEU A 325 9.22 18.18 17.50
N GLU A 326 9.44 18.66 18.71
CA GLU A 326 9.05 19.95 19.25
C GLU A 326 10.27 20.61 19.90
N ALA A 327 10.19 21.92 20.12
CA ALA A 327 11.26 22.65 20.79
C ALA A 327 11.47 22.08 22.22
N GLY A 328 12.73 21.87 22.60
CA GLY A 328 13.13 21.26 23.87
C GLY A 328 13.48 19.78 23.78
N ASP A 329 13.05 19.06 22.74
CA ASP A 329 13.40 17.65 22.56
C ASP A 329 14.91 17.47 22.32
N ILE A 330 15.45 16.31 22.70
CA ILE A 330 16.88 16.00 22.56
C ILE A 330 17.10 15.03 21.40
N VAL A 331 18.14 15.33 20.62
CA VAL A 331 18.72 14.46 19.60
C VAL A 331 20.18 14.22 19.96
N THR A 332 20.58 12.97 20.03
CA THR A 332 21.96 12.59 20.37
C THR A 332 22.65 12.04 19.14
N ILE A 333 23.84 12.55 18.86
CA ILE A 333 24.74 12.04 17.82
C ILE A 333 25.95 11.40 18.48
N TYR A 334 26.21 10.15 18.15
CA TYR A 334 27.45 9.46 18.44
C TYR A 334 28.33 9.56 17.20
N TYR A 335 29.53 10.10 17.37
CA TYR A 335 30.47 10.26 16.26
C TYR A 335 31.91 10.23 16.77
N GLN A 336 32.76 9.40 16.15
CA GLN A 336 34.18 9.26 16.52
C GLN A 336 34.40 9.08 18.03
N ASN A 337 33.66 8.14 18.62
CA ASN A 337 33.67 7.82 20.04
C ASN A 337 33.31 8.97 20.98
N ARG A 338 32.54 9.96 20.49
CA ARG A 338 32.01 11.06 21.29
C ARG A 338 30.50 11.16 21.15
N GLN A 339 29.84 11.54 22.24
CA GLN A 339 28.44 11.88 22.30
C GLN A 339 28.26 13.40 22.18
N TYR A 340 27.33 13.82 21.33
CA TYR A 340 26.93 15.20 21.14
C TYR A 340 25.42 15.30 21.29
N ASP A 341 24.96 16.05 22.28
CA ASP A 341 23.53 16.25 22.51
C ASP A 341 23.08 17.59 21.94
N TYR A 342 22.05 17.55 21.11
CA TYR A 342 21.45 18.73 20.49
C TYR A 342 20.03 18.92 21.02
N ARG A 343 19.69 20.14 21.38
CA ARG A 343 18.32 20.53 21.76
C ARG A 343 17.60 21.13 20.57
N ILE A 344 16.44 20.57 20.23
CA ILE A 344 15.60 21.08 19.15
C ILE A 344 15.04 22.46 19.52
N ASN A 345 15.10 23.40 18.58
CA ASN A 345 14.60 24.76 18.77
C ASN A 345 13.55 25.18 17.73
N SER A 346 13.56 24.59 16.53
CA SER A 346 12.65 25.01 15.45
C SER A 346 12.36 23.90 14.44
N LYS A 347 11.23 24.05 13.75
CA LYS A 347 10.77 23.14 12.69
C LYS A 347 10.08 23.94 11.60
N GLN A 348 10.41 23.67 10.35
CA GLN A 348 9.85 24.36 9.19
C GLN A 348 9.68 23.46 7.98
N VAL A 349 8.78 23.84 7.08
CA VAL A 349 8.57 23.16 5.79
C VAL A 349 9.04 24.08 4.67
N LEU A 350 10.10 23.66 3.96
CA LEU A 350 10.75 24.42 2.89
C LEU A 350 10.57 23.76 1.52
N THR A 351 10.81 24.51 0.44
CA THR A 351 10.97 23.89 -0.89
C THR A 351 12.35 23.24 -1.01
N PRO A 352 12.55 22.27 -1.93
CA PRO A 352 13.85 21.63 -2.12
C PRO A 352 14.97 22.60 -2.51
N SER A 353 14.65 23.72 -3.17
CA SER A 353 15.63 24.74 -3.56
C SER A 353 16.06 25.66 -2.40
N GLN A 354 15.35 25.63 -1.28
CA GLN A 354 15.61 26.47 -0.10
C GLN A 354 16.39 25.72 0.99
N THR A 355 16.66 24.43 0.82
CA THR A 355 17.42 23.63 1.79
C THR A 355 18.91 23.69 1.46
N THR A 356 19.56 24.75 1.92
CA THR A 356 21.02 24.91 1.89
C THR A 356 21.61 24.76 3.29
N ILE A 357 22.87 24.36 3.35
CA ILE A 357 23.63 24.37 4.60
C ILE A 357 23.87 25.84 4.98
N SER A 358 23.55 26.20 6.21
CA SER A 358 23.72 27.52 6.80
C SER A 358 25.19 27.74 7.16
N GLU A 359 25.75 28.87 6.73
CA GLU A 359 27.04 29.34 7.22
C GLU A 359 26.87 29.98 8.60
N THR A 360 27.05 29.17 9.64
CA THR A 360 26.99 29.59 11.04
C THR A 360 28.32 29.27 11.74
N ASN A 361 28.67 30.08 12.72
CA ASN A 361 29.82 29.83 13.61
C ASN A 361 29.42 29.11 14.90
N GLN A 362 28.12 28.90 15.11
CA GLN A 362 27.58 28.14 16.24
C GLN A 362 27.46 26.65 15.86
N PRO A 363 27.73 25.70 16.76
CA PRO A 363 27.52 24.28 16.52
C PRO A 363 26.03 23.94 16.50
N THR A 364 25.46 23.79 15.31
CA THR A 364 24.02 23.54 15.10
C THR A 364 23.78 22.21 14.40
N LEU A 365 22.56 21.69 14.55
CA LEU A 365 22.08 20.48 13.89
C LEU A 365 20.87 20.80 13.03
N THR A 366 20.85 20.29 11.80
CA THR A 366 19.67 20.22 10.94
C THR A 366 19.37 18.77 10.60
N LEU A 367 18.14 18.34 10.87
CA LEU A 367 17.56 17.09 10.40
C LEU A 367 16.60 17.38 9.25
N MET A 368 16.81 16.74 8.10
CA MET A 368 16.00 16.94 6.90
C MET A 368 15.37 15.63 6.40
N THR A 369 14.09 15.69 6.07
CA THR A 369 13.40 14.64 5.30
C THR A 369 12.43 15.18 4.26
N CYS A 370 11.96 14.33 3.35
CA CYS A 370 10.95 14.70 2.37
C CYS A 370 9.57 14.84 3.02
N TRP A 371 8.81 15.84 2.58
CA TRP A 371 7.50 16.18 3.14
C TRP A 371 6.46 16.56 2.08
N PRO A 372 5.18 16.21 2.25
CA PRO A 372 4.64 15.25 3.23
C PRO A 372 5.22 13.84 3.06
N ILE A 373 5.09 12.99 4.10
CA ILE A 373 5.50 11.57 4.05
C ILE A 373 4.92 10.91 2.80
N GLY A 374 5.73 10.17 2.04
CA GLY A 374 5.31 9.56 0.77
C GLY A 374 5.53 10.44 -0.47
N THR A 375 5.92 11.71 -0.30
CA THR A 375 6.25 12.62 -1.41
C THR A 375 7.68 13.13 -1.33
N SER A 376 8.13 13.84 -2.38
CA SER A 376 9.37 14.62 -2.40
C SER A 376 9.12 16.11 -2.69
N LEU A 377 7.88 16.59 -2.55
CA LEU A 377 7.46 17.94 -2.97
C LEU A 377 8.12 19.04 -2.15
N LYS A 378 8.23 18.84 -0.84
CA LYS A 378 8.82 19.77 0.12
C LYS A 378 9.84 19.05 0.99
N ARG A 379 10.49 19.81 1.87
CA ARG A 379 11.40 19.32 2.88
C ARG A 379 10.90 19.73 4.26
N LEU A 380 10.80 18.77 5.16
CA LEU A 380 10.66 19.04 6.58
C LEU A 380 12.05 19.18 7.16
N VAL A 381 12.32 20.33 7.76
CA VAL A 381 13.61 20.68 8.35
C VAL A 381 13.38 20.95 9.83
N VAL A 382 14.05 20.19 10.69
CA VAL A 382 14.08 20.39 12.15
C VAL A 382 15.48 20.83 12.54
N ARG A 383 15.58 21.88 13.35
CA ARG A 383 16.87 22.40 13.81
C ARG A 383 17.04 22.33 15.31
N GLY A 384 18.29 22.21 15.72
CA GLY A 384 18.70 22.26 17.11
C GLY A 384 20.10 22.86 17.29
N GLU A 385 20.44 23.09 18.55
CA GLU A 385 21.71 23.66 18.98
C GLU A 385 22.43 22.68 19.92
N LEU A 386 23.75 22.64 19.84
CA LEU A 386 24.56 21.77 20.72
C LEU A 386 24.43 22.23 22.17
N ILE A 387 24.22 21.29 23.08
CA ILE A 387 24.15 21.54 24.53
C ILE A 387 25.19 20.76 25.33
N ARG A 388 25.77 19.68 24.76
CA ARG A 388 26.80 18.87 25.40
C ARG A 388 27.67 18.17 24.38
#